data_AF-A0A916VT55-F1
#
_entry.id   AF-A0A916VT55-F1
#
_cell.length_a   1.000
_cell.length_b   1.000
_cell.length_c   1.000
_cell.angle_alpha   90.00
_cell.angle_beta   90.00
_cell.angle_gamma   90.00
#
_symmetry.space_group_name_H-M   'P 1'
#
loop_
_entity.id
_entity.type
_entity.pdbx_description
1 polymer ?
#
loop_
_entity_poly.entity_id
_entity_poly.type
_entity_poly.pdbx_seq_one_letter_code
_entity_poly.pdbx_strand_id
1 'polypeptide(L)' 'MKLQPKKSIYEYFSELEDPRVDRTKRHQLIDIIIITICAVICGADTWVDIEAYGESKYEWLKSF' A
#
# COMPACT_ATOMS: atom_id res chain seq x y z
N MET A 1 19.74 23.95 12.39
CA MET A 1 18.92 22.79 12.82
C MET A 1 18.88 21.81 11.66
N LYS A 2 19.55 20.66 11.76
CA LYS A 2 19.55 19.65 10.69
C LYS A 2 18.18 18.97 10.70
N LEU A 3 17.43 19.08 9.61
CA LEU A 3 16.19 18.34 9.42
C LEU A 3 16.55 16.85 9.39
N GLN A 4 15.92 16.05 10.25
CA GLN A 4 16.05 14.60 10.20
C GLN A 4 15.39 14.10 8.91
N PRO A 5 15.99 13.12 8.21
CA PRO A 5 15.32 12.49 7.08
C PRO A 5 14.02 11.84 7.58
N LYS A 6 12.90 12.20 6.96
CA LYS A 6 11.61 11.59 7.25
C LYS A 6 11.60 10.17 6.69
N LYS A 7 11.14 9.20 7.47
CA LYS A 7 10.91 7.82 6.99
C LYS A 7 9.95 7.86 5.79
N SER A 8 10.25 7.07 4.77
CA SER A 8 9.30 6.77 3.70
C SER A 8 8.10 6.00 4.25
N ILE A 9 6.99 5.98 3.50
CA ILE A 9 5.81 5.18 3.84
C ILE A 9 6.19 3.70 3.98
N TYR A 10 7.05 3.20 3.08
CA TYR A 10 7.56 1.83 3.15
C TYR A 10 8.29 1.54 4.47
N GLU A 11 9.27 2.36 4.85
CA GLU A 11 10.04 2.19 6.09
C GLU A 11 9.19 2.37 7.35
N TYR A 12 8.08 3.11 7.26
CA TYR A 12 7.17 3.27 8.39
C TYR A 12 6.35 1.99 8.65
N PHE A 13 5.92 1.31 7.59
CA PHE A 13 5.08 0.11 7.67
C PHE A 13 5.87 -1.22 7.54
N SER A 14 7.18 -1.18 7.28
CA SER A 14 7.99 -2.38 7.11
C SER A 14 8.10 -3.26 8.36
N GLU A 15 7.87 -2.68 9.55
CA GLU A 15 7.90 -3.38 10.84
C GLU A 15 6.51 -3.89 11.26
N LEU A 16 5.48 -3.69 10.43
CA LEU A 16 4.12 -4.12 10.74
C LEU A 16 4.01 -5.64 10.56
N GLU A 17 3.66 -6.33 11.64
CA GLU A 17 3.38 -7.76 11.59
C GLU A 17 2.12 -8.03 10.76
N ASP A 18 2.19 -9.04 9.88
CA ASP A 18 1.08 -9.41 9.01
C ASP A 18 0.14 -10.40 9.72
N PRO A 19 -1.06 -9.96 10.16
CA PRO A 19 -1.96 -10.77 10.95
C PRO A 19 -2.67 -11.86 10.12
N ARG A 20 -2.50 -11.86 8.80
CA ARG A 20 -3.14 -12.82 7.90
C ARG A 20 -2.49 -14.20 8.08
N VAL A 21 -3.27 -15.26 7.88
CA VAL A 21 -2.73 -16.62 7.90
C VAL A 21 -1.81 -16.81 6.69
N ASP A 22 -0.59 -17.32 6.90
CA ASP A 22 0.42 -17.46 5.83
C ASP A 22 -0.10 -18.13 4.55
N ARG A 23 -0.86 -19.22 4.69
CA ARG A 23 -1.45 -19.95 3.53
C ARG A 23 -2.44 -19.11 2.69
N THR A 24 -2.87 -17.96 3.18
CA THR A 24 -3.83 -17.05 2.52
C THR A 24 -3.18 -15.81 1.92
N LYS A 25 -1.87 -15.61 2.15
CA LYS A 25 -1.12 -14.45 1.67
C LYS A 25 -0.81 -14.61 0.18
N ARG A 26 -1.62 -13.98 -0.68
CA ARG A 26 -1.34 -13.89 -2.13
C ARG A 26 -0.48 -12.67 -2.50
N HIS A 27 -0.51 -11.65 -1.66
CA HIS A 27 0.19 -10.37 -1.87
C HIS A 27 0.87 -9.95 -0.57
N GLN A 28 1.97 -9.20 -0.67
CA GLN A 28 2.63 -8.63 0.50
C GLN A 28 1.71 -7.63 1.19
N LEU A 29 1.79 -7.55 2.52
CA LEU A 29 0.94 -6.62 3.27
C LEU A 29 1.24 -5.16 2.88
N ILE A 30 2.53 -4.85 2.68
CA ILE A 30 2.98 -3.50 2.35
C ILE A 30 2.41 -3.01 1.03
N ASP A 31 2.34 -3.87 0.00
CA ASP A 31 1.76 -3.55 -1.30
C ASP A 31 0.28 -3.19 -1.16
N ILE A 32 -0.47 -3.97 -0.37
CA ILE A 32 -1.88 -3.71 -0.09
C ILE A 32 -2.06 -2.36 0.61
N ILE A 33 -1.23 -2.05 1.61
CA ILE A 33 -1.28 -0.78 2.34
C ILE A 33 -1.00 0.40 1.41
N ILE A 34 0.05 0.32 0.59
CA ILE A 34 0.43 1.40 -0.34
C ILE A 34 -0.68 1.64 -1.35
N ILE A 35 -1.20 0.58 -1.99
CA ILE A 35 -2.31 0.70 -2.96
C ILE A 35 -3.54 1.32 -2.31
N THR A 36 -3.88 0.88 -1.10
CA THR A 36 -5.02 1.40 -0.33
C THR A 36 -4.86 2.89 -0.03
N ILE A 37 -3.69 3.33 0.45
CA ILE A 37 -3.44 4.76 0.74
C ILE A 37 -3.58 5.60 -0.53
N CYS A 38 -2.97 5.15 -1.64
CA CYS A 38 -3.07 5.85 -2.92
C CYS A 38 -4.53 5.96 -3.40
N ALA A 39 -5.27 4.85 -3.36
CA ALA A 39 -6.67 4.82 -3.77
C ALA A 39 -7.56 5.73 -2.90
N VAL A 40 -7.41 5.66 -1.57
CA VAL A 40 -8.20 6.48 -0.63
C VAL A 40 -7.92 7.97 -0.80
N ILE A 41 -6.66 8.37 -1.03
CA ILE A 41 -6.32 9.78 -1.35
C ILE A 41 -6.99 10.22 -2.66
N CYS A 42 -7.16 9.30 -3.62
CA CYS A 42 -7.88 9.53 -4.86
C CYS A 42 -9.41 9.41 -4.75
N GLY A 43 -9.96 9.24 -3.54
CA GLY A 43 -11.39 9.21 -3.28
C GLY A 43 -12.05 7.83 -3.34
N ALA A 44 -11.28 6.75 -3.23
CA ALA A 44 -11.85 5.40 -3.07
C ALA A 44 -12.42 5.23 -1.65
N ASP A 45 -13.69 4.85 -1.54
CA ASP A 45 -14.39 4.64 -0.26
C ASP A 45 -14.58 3.16 0.08
N THR A 46 -14.48 2.27 -0.91
CA THR A 46 -14.70 0.83 -0.75
C THR A 46 -13.53 -0.02 -1.24
N TRP A 47 -13.47 -1.27 -0.81
CA TRP A 47 -12.48 -2.24 -1.32
C TRP A 47 -12.60 -2.50 -2.82
N VAL A 48 -13.80 -2.40 -3.37
CA VAL A 48 -14.05 -2.52 -4.82
C VAL A 48 -13.45 -1.32 -5.55
N ASP A 49 -13.56 -0.11 -4.98
CA ASP A 49 -12.94 1.08 -5.57
C ASP A 49 -11.40 1.01 -5.50
N ILE A 50 -10.85 0.45 -4.41
CA ILE A 50 -9.41 0.22 -4.27
C ILE A 50 -8.91 -0.79 -5.30
N GLU A 51 -9.64 -1.89 -5.50
CA GLU A 51 -9.34 -2.87 -6.56
C GLU A 51 -9.36 -2.19 -7.94
N ALA A 52 -10.43 -1.44 -8.25
CA ALA A 52 -10.56 -0.71 -9.51
C ALA A 52 -9.43 0.31 -9.71
N TYR A 53 -9.02 1.01 -8.66
CA TYR A 53 -7.86 1.90 -8.69
C TYR A 53 -6.58 1.13 -9.02
N GLY A 54 -6.33 0.01 -8.32
CA GLY A 54 -5.17 -0.85 -8.51
C GLY A 54 -5.05 -1.35 -9.96
N GLU A 55 -6.14 -1.85 -10.53
CA GLU A 55 -6.20 -2.27 -11.93
C GLU A 55 -5.97 -1.09 -12.89
N SER A 56 -6.62 0.05 -12.66
CA SER A 56 -6.48 1.24 -13.53
C SER A 56 -5.07 1.85 -13.53
N LYS A 57 -4.31 1.63 -12.45
CA LYS A 57 -2.95 2.16 -12.25
C LYS A 57 -1.88 1.07 -12.23
N TYR A 58 -2.21 -0.14 -12.66
CA TYR A 58 -1.34 -1.32 -12.55
C TYR A 58 0.07 -1.07 -13.12
N GLU A 59 0.16 -0.52 -14.34
CA GLU A 59 1.44 -0.25 -15.00
C GLU A 59 2.33 0.72 -14.21
N TRP A 60 1.72 1.71 -13.56
CA TRP A 60 2.44 2.66 -12.73
C TRP A 60 2.83 2.04 -11.39
N LEU A 61 1.90 1.35 -10.73
CA LEU A 61 2.12 0.70 -9.43
C LEU A 61 3.21 -0.38 -9.48
N LYS A 62 3.33 -1.10 -10.60
CA LYS A 62 4.35 -2.14 -10.80
C LYS A 62 5.78 -1.59 -10.90
N SER A 63 5.96 -0.29 -11.11
CA SER A 63 7.28 0.33 -11.27
C SER A 63 7.99 0.64 -9.94
N PHE A 64 7.29 0.48 -8.81
CA PHE A 64 7.80 0.68 -7.46
C PHE A 64 8.09 -0.66 -6.79
#